data_AF-A0A938PYI3-F1
#
_entry.id   AF-A0A938PYI3-F1
#
_cell.length_a   1.000
_cell.length_b   1.000
_cell.length_c   1.000
_cell.angle_alpha   90.00
_cell.angle_beta   90.00
_cell.angle_gamma   90.00
#
_symmetry.space_group_name_H-M   'P 1'
#
loop_
_entity.id
_entity.type
_entity.pdbx_description
1 polymer ?
#
loop_
_entity_poly.entity_id
_entity_poly.type
_entity_poly.pdbx_seq_one_letter_code
_entity_poly.pdbx_strand_id
1 'polypeptide(L)'
;MVTPNSTTKSNSEKKSRPSSTSTLAPAPQVQPPQRRQHRPSTRLERVKPLITRGAFRTRDGSQLTVYDWPVEGAALTALIVHGLGEHSGRYELLARWLNSRGVAVRAYD
;
A
#
# COMPACT_ATOMS: atom_id res chain seq x y z
N MET A 1 -30.33 40.67 -49.75
CA MET A 1 -31.74 40.78 -49.36
C MET A 1 -31.82 40.84 -47.84
N VAL A 2 -32.64 41.76 -47.33
CA VAL A 2 -32.99 42.03 -45.92
C VAL A 2 -31.91 42.68 -45.05
N THR A 3 -31.94 44.02 -45.03
CA THR A 3 -31.61 44.90 -43.89
C THR A 3 -32.81 44.93 -42.90
N PRO A 4 -32.88 45.84 -41.92
CA PRO A 4 -32.26 45.84 -40.60
C PRO A 4 -33.35 45.91 -39.49
N ASN A 5 -32.98 46.09 -38.22
CA ASN A 5 -33.73 46.96 -37.30
C ASN A 5 -32.92 47.18 -36.02
N SER A 6 -33.02 48.26 -35.24
CA SER A 6 -33.45 49.65 -35.41
C SER A 6 -33.64 50.17 -33.98
N THR A 7 -33.03 51.32 -33.65
CA THR A 7 -33.53 52.29 -32.65
C THR A 7 -33.39 51.83 -31.17
N THR A 8 -33.00 52.62 -30.15
CA THR A 8 -33.28 54.04 -29.88
C THR A 8 -32.43 54.55 -28.71
N LYS A 9 -31.96 55.79 -28.89
CA LYS A 9 -31.58 56.90 -28.00
C LYS A 9 -31.49 56.75 -26.46
N SER A 10 -30.47 57.47 -25.97
CA SER A 10 -30.45 58.44 -24.84
C SER A 10 -30.85 57.96 -23.45
N ASN A 11 -30.01 58.24 -22.45
CA ASN A 11 -30.06 59.55 -21.81
C ASN A 11 -28.83 59.80 -20.93
N SER A 12 -28.36 61.04 -20.95
CA SER A 12 -27.35 61.56 -20.05
C SER A 12 -28.00 61.90 -18.71
N GLU A 13 -27.51 61.34 -17.61
CA GLU A 13 -27.81 61.86 -16.27
C GLU A 13 -26.49 62.10 -15.54
N LYS A 14 -26.14 63.38 -15.41
CA LYS A 14 -24.97 63.89 -14.71
C LYS A 14 -25.37 64.14 -13.26
N LYS A 15 -24.84 63.40 -12.28
CA LYS A 15 -24.98 63.80 -10.86
C LYS A 15 -23.85 63.29 -9.95
N SER A 16 -22.87 64.17 -9.77
CA SER A 16 -22.33 64.65 -8.48
C SER A 16 -21.84 63.64 -7.41
N ARG A 17 -20.50 63.48 -7.34
CA ARG A 17 -19.58 63.43 -6.15
C ARG A 17 -19.85 62.38 -5.03
N PRO A 18 -18.87 61.94 -4.19
CA PRO A 18 -17.53 62.50 -3.94
C PRO A 18 -16.35 61.48 -3.81
N SER A 19 -15.14 62.05 -3.74
CA SER A 19 -13.95 61.60 -2.99
C SER A 19 -13.46 60.15 -3.11
N SER A 20 -12.48 59.99 -4.01
CA SER A 20 -11.44 58.98 -3.99
C SER A 20 -10.69 58.93 -2.65
N THR A 21 -10.81 57.81 -1.95
CA THR A 21 -9.75 57.32 -1.05
C THR A 21 -9.56 55.86 -1.43
N SER A 22 -8.65 55.62 -2.38
CA SER A 22 -8.27 54.29 -2.85
C SER A 22 -7.42 53.62 -1.76
N THR A 23 -8.08 52.96 -0.82
CA THR A 23 -7.43 51.97 0.05
C THR A 23 -7.67 50.62 -0.60
N LEU A 24 -6.63 50.09 -1.25
CA LEU A 24 -6.65 48.77 -1.88
C LEU A 24 -6.81 47.71 -0.76
N ALA A 25 -7.96 47.05 -0.68
CA ALA A 25 -8.15 45.92 0.23
C ALA A 25 -7.21 44.76 -0.17
N PRO A 26 -6.58 44.05 0.77
CA PRO A 26 -5.77 42.89 0.45
C PRO A 26 -6.64 41.77 -0.14
N ALA A 27 -6.14 41.11 -1.19
CA ALA A 27 -6.83 40.03 -1.86
C ALA A 27 -7.19 38.88 -0.88
N PRO A 28 -8.36 38.22 -1.04
CA PRO A 28 -8.69 37.06 -0.23
C PRO A 28 -7.68 35.95 -0.54
N GLN A 29 -6.99 35.46 0.49
CA GLN A 29 -6.13 34.30 0.34
C GLN A 29 -7.01 33.07 0.06
N VAL A 30 -7.07 32.67 -1.21
CA VAL A 30 -7.65 31.40 -1.61
C VAL A 30 -6.72 30.31 -1.11
N GLN A 31 -7.11 29.63 -0.03
CA GLN A 31 -6.41 28.43 0.44
C GLN A 31 -6.54 27.37 -0.67
N PRO A 32 -5.43 26.82 -1.18
CA PRO A 32 -5.51 25.76 -2.18
C PRO A 32 -6.27 24.57 -1.59
N PRO A 33 -7.10 23.86 -2.38
CA PRO A 33 -7.84 22.72 -1.87
C PRO A 33 -6.84 21.71 -1.31
N GLN A 34 -6.96 21.44 -0.01
CA GLN A 34 -6.19 20.40 0.67
C GLN A 34 -6.44 19.10 -0.09
N ARG A 35 -5.46 18.69 -0.90
CA ARG A 35 -5.50 17.43 -1.65
C ARG A 35 -5.82 16.35 -0.62
N ARG A 36 -7.04 15.80 -0.69
CA ARG A 36 -7.44 14.66 0.14
C ARG A 36 -6.34 13.64 -0.03
N GLN A 37 -5.49 13.50 0.98
CA GLN A 37 -4.54 12.42 1.04
C GLN A 37 -5.42 11.19 1.20
N HIS A 38 -5.81 10.59 0.08
CA HIS A 38 -6.13 9.18 0.06
C HIS A 38 -4.86 8.50 0.53
N ARG A 39 -4.74 8.33 1.85
CA ARG A 39 -3.83 7.36 2.46
C ARG A 39 -4.22 6.05 1.79
N PRO A 40 -3.34 5.42 1.00
CA PRO A 40 -3.54 4.03 0.75
C PRO A 40 -3.37 3.36 2.11
N SER A 41 -4.49 3.02 2.77
CA SER A 41 -4.49 2.05 3.85
C SER A 41 -4.26 0.66 3.27
N THR A 42 -3.23 0.49 2.44
CA THR A 42 -2.61 -0.81 2.23
C THR A 42 -1.55 -0.91 3.31
N ARG A 43 -2.01 -1.35 4.49
CA ARG A 43 -1.18 -2.17 5.36
C ARG A 43 -0.52 -3.15 4.40
N LEU A 44 0.79 -3.05 4.25
CA LEU A 44 1.57 -4.04 3.53
C LEU A 44 1.21 -5.35 4.20
N GLU A 45 0.28 -6.10 3.60
CA GLU A 45 0.09 -7.51 3.87
C GLU A 45 1.49 -8.06 3.67
N ARG A 46 2.17 -8.26 4.79
CA ARG A 46 3.55 -8.70 4.84
C ARG A 46 3.48 -10.03 4.13
N VAL A 47 3.88 -10.05 2.86
CA VAL A 47 3.98 -11.27 2.07
C VAL A 47 4.83 -12.18 2.93
N LYS A 48 4.20 -13.18 3.57
CA LYS A 48 4.90 -14.10 4.43
C LYS A 48 5.99 -14.71 3.55
N PRO A 49 7.25 -14.65 3.96
CA PRO A 49 8.31 -15.17 3.12
C PRO A 49 7.97 -16.64 2.83
N LEU A 50 8.09 -17.03 1.57
CA LEU A 50 7.79 -18.38 1.09
C LEU A 50 8.56 -19.45 1.88
N ILE A 51 9.63 -19.04 2.59
CA ILE A 51 10.47 -19.83 3.48
C ILE A 51 10.92 -18.94 4.64
N THR A 52 10.80 -19.43 5.87
CA THR A 52 11.40 -18.80 7.06
C THR A 52 12.51 -19.68 7.61
N ARG A 53 13.69 -19.10 7.84
CA ARG A 53 14.78 -19.75 8.58
C ARG A 53 14.86 -19.17 9.98
N GLY A 54 15.00 -20.04 10.98
CA GLY A 54 15.08 -19.64 12.39
C GLY A 54 15.99 -20.57 13.20
N ALA A 55 15.92 -20.41 14.52
CA ALA A 55 16.61 -21.26 15.47
C ALA A 55 15.61 -21.82 16.50
N PHE A 56 15.76 -23.09 16.86
CA PHE A 56 14.96 -23.75 17.88
C PHE A 56 15.89 -24.29 18.97
N ARG A 57 15.60 -23.95 20.23
CA ARG A 57 16.32 -24.52 21.38
C ARG A 57 15.56 -25.73 21.88
N THR A 58 16.24 -26.87 21.92
CA THR A 58 15.73 -28.11 22.50
C THR A 58 15.83 -28.08 24.02
N ARG A 59 15.19 -29.05 24.69
CA ARG A 59 15.15 -29.14 26.16
C ARG A 59 16.53 -29.29 26.80
N ASP A 60 17.44 -29.97 26.13
CA ASP A 60 18.83 -30.19 26.54
C ASP A 60 19.76 -28.99 26.23
N GLY A 61 19.22 -27.90 25.68
CA GLY A 61 19.95 -26.67 25.38
C GLY A 61 20.61 -26.63 24.00
N SER A 62 20.52 -27.70 23.21
CA SER A 62 21.00 -27.73 21.84
C SER A 62 20.22 -26.72 20.96
N GLN A 63 20.90 -26.10 20.00
CA GLN A 63 20.29 -25.15 19.08
C GLN A 63 20.26 -25.75 17.67
N LEU A 64 19.05 -25.96 17.17
CA LEU A 64 18.81 -26.47 15.82
C LEU A 64 18.50 -25.31 14.88
N THR A 65 18.99 -25.39 13.65
CA THR A 65 18.48 -24.52 12.58
C THR A 65 17.09 -25.02 12.20
N VAL A 66 16.14 -24.11 12.01
CA VAL A 66 14.78 -24.45 11.55
C VAL A 66 14.57 -23.88 10.16
N TYR A 67 13.94 -24.67 9.30
CA TYR A 67 13.37 -24.22 8.05
C TYR A 67 11.86 -24.46 8.05
N ASP A 68 11.09 -23.41 7.80
CA ASP A 68 9.64 -23.41 7.76
C ASP A 68 9.14 -22.98 6.38
N TRP A 69 8.28 -23.81 5.79
CA TRP A 69 7.49 -23.50 4.61
C TRP A 69 6.01 -23.56 4.99
N PRO A 70 5.44 -22.44 5.46
CA PRO A 70 4.07 -22.41 5.97
C PRO A 70 3.05 -22.33 4.84
N VAL A 71 1.96 -23.10 4.98
CA VAL A 71 0.71 -22.88 4.23
C VAL A 71 -0.38 -22.44 5.20
N GLU A 72 -1.05 -21.34 4.90
CA GLU A 72 -2.17 -20.86 5.69
C GLU A 72 -3.37 -21.82 5.61
N GLY A 73 -3.94 -22.20 6.75
CA GLY A 73 -5.06 -23.15 6.80
C GLY A 73 -4.69 -24.60 6.47
N ALA A 74 -3.40 -24.96 6.47
CA ALA A 74 -2.98 -26.34 6.26
C ALA A 74 -3.60 -27.29 7.29
N ALA A 75 -4.30 -28.33 6.79
CA ALA A 75 -4.81 -29.42 7.61
C ALA A 75 -3.71 -30.47 7.93
N LEU A 76 -2.60 -30.45 7.19
CA LEU A 76 -1.51 -31.41 7.29
C LEU A 76 -0.16 -30.70 7.40
N THR A 77 0.74 -31.30 8.19
CA THR A 77 2.12 -30.85 8.32
C THR A 77 3.07 -32.02 8.09
N ALA A 78 4.10 -31.80 7.26
CA ALA A 78 5.20 -32.74 7.06
C ALA A 78 6.47 -32.26 7.77
N LEU A 79 7.21 -33.19 8.37
CA LEU A 79 8.55 -32.96 8.90
C LEU A 79 9.56 -33.67 7.99
N ILE A 80 10.52 -32.91 7.45
CA ILE A 80 11.64 -33.49 6.71
C ILE A 80 12.79 -33.73 7.67
N VAL A 81 13.29 -34.96 7.66
CA VAL A 81 14.50 -35.39 8.35
C VAL A 81 15.53 -35.75 7.28
N HIS A 82 16.65 -35.05 7.26
CA HIS A 82 17.69 -35.26 6.24
C HIS A 82 18.62 -36.42 6.63
N GLY A 83 19.40 -36.93 5.67
CA GLY A 83 20.40 -37.98 5.91
C GLY A 83 21.65 -37.48 6.63
N LEU A 84 22.53 -38.41 7.02
CA LEU A 84 23.82 -38.09 7.61
C LEU A 84 24.68 -37.28 6.63
N GLY A 85 25.19 -36.12 7.07
CA GLY A 85 25.98 -35.21 6.24
C GLY A 85 25.18 -34.39 5.23
N GLU A 86 23.85 -34.53 5.18
CA GLU A 86 22.97 -33.64 4.42
C GLU A 86 22.53 -32.44 5.27
N HIS A 87 21.74 -31.56 4.65
CA HIS A 87 21.10 -30.43 5.32
C HIS A 87 19.73 -30.14 4.70
N SER A 88 18.81 -29.59 5.48
CA SER A 88 17.41 -29.35 5.16
C SER A 88 17.20 -28.49 3.92
N GLY A 89 18.10 -27.53 3.67
CA GLY A 89 18.04 -26.67 2.48
C GLY A 89 18.00 -27.43 1.15
N ARG A 90 18.54 -28.65 1.07
CA ARG A 90 18.49 -29.49 -0.14
C ARG A 90 17.08 -29.91 -0.53
N TYR A 91 16.14 -29.89 0.41
CA TYR A 91 14.77 -30.34 0.22
C TYR A 91 13.78 -29.20 -0.07
N GLU A 92 14.26 -27.99 -0.35
CA GLU A 92 13.40 -26.84 -0.62
C GLU A 92 12.38 -27.07 -1.74
N LEU A 93 12.80 -27.72 -2.84
CA LEU A 93 11.91 -28.02 -3.96
C LEU A 93 10.81 -29.01 -3.58
N LEU A 94 11.14 -30.02 -2.76
CA LEU A 94 10.16 -30.97 -2.22
C LEU A 94 9.18 -30.25 -1.30
N ALA A 95 9.68 -29.38 -0.41
CA ALA A 95 8.84 -28.58 0.48
C ALA A 95 7.86 -27.70 -0.32
N ARG A 96 8.33 -27.01 -1.36
CA ARG A 96 7.47 -26.21 -2.25
C ARG A 96 6.42 -27.07 -2.97
N TRP A 97 6.81 -28.26 -3.44
CA TRP A 97 5.90 -29.20 -4.07
C TRP A 97 4.80 -29.68 -3.10
N LEU A 98 5.13 -29.95 -1.83
CA LEU A 98 4.15 -30.27 -0.78
C LEU A 98 3.26 -29.07 -0.44
N ASN A 99 3.83 -27.87 -0.34
CA ASN A 99 3.08 -26.63 -0.09
C ASN A 99 2.01 -26.39 -1.15
N SER A 100 2.32 -26.65 -2.43
CA SER A 100 1.34 -26.53 -3.53
C SER A 100 0.13 -27.47 -3.40
N ARG A 101 0.19 -28.46 -2.49
CA ARG A 101 -0.89 -29.40 -2.16
C ARG A 101 -1.55 -29.12 -0.80
N GLY A 102 -1.26 -27.96 -0.19
CA GLY A 102 -1.86 -27.58 1.08
C GLY A 102 -1.18 -28.14 2.33
N VAL A 103 0.04 -28.67 2.20
CA VAL A 103 0.80 -29.26 3.32
C VAL A 103 1.85 -28.26 3.81
N ALA A 104 1.78 -27.85 5.08
CA ALA A 104 2.84 -27.09 5.71
C ALA A 104 4.07 -27.97 5.93
N VAL A 105 5.29 -27.45 5.76
CA VAL A 105 6.52 -28.25 5.90
C VAL A 105 7.47 -27.58 6.88
N ARG A 106 8.08 -28.40 7.73
CA ARG A 106 9.19 -28.00 8.61
C ARG A 106 10.37 -28.94 8.43
N ALA A 107 11.58 -28.44 8.67
CA ALA A 107 12.80 -29.23 8.75
C ALA A 107 13.75 -28.66 9.80
N TYR A 108 14.66 -29.50 10.32
CA TYR A 108 15.69 -29.12 11.29
C TYR A 108 17.07 -29.61 10.82
N ASP A 109 18.10 -28.81 11.10
CA ASP A 109 19.53 -29.21 11.04
C ASP A 109 20.16 -29.14 12.44
#